data_AF-A0A7S1DI70-F1
#
_entry.id   AF-A0A7S1DI70-F1
#
_cell.length_a   1.000
_cell.length_b   1.000
_cell.length_c   1.000
_cell.angle_alpha   90.00
_cell.angle_beta   90.00
_cell.angle_gamma   90.00
#
_symmetry.space_group_name_H-M   'P 1'
#
loop_
_entity.id
_entity.type
_entity.pdbx_description
1 polymer ?
#
loop_
_entity_poly.entity_id
_entity_poly.type
_entity_poly.pdbx_seq_one_letter_code
_entity_poly.pdbx_strand_id
1 'polypeptide(L)'
;DVEEAISQYLAGFAAALRPMYLIQWDTQVLHFATLAVPPTFSKDLDSHTLPSSTLNDFLNSKDWVLDSTSSTVRTLHLLLFVPSPAHSPLTLLDTHDNPLSPPSLLISNWGGVSILNAPHPPQGGLHLSLEELKGPMFQYLGLLRQLLGVDTPQQSLWVKSLTDSSRGVCEWQLLSLERNLAVARIASSRKALISLEGLVGSIPNMIVSSETAREAAEAIELLISAERYWSAGDFARASSQ
;
A
#
# COMPACT_ATOMS: atom_id res chain seq x y z
N ASP A 1 20.62 -4.42 6.97
CA ASP A 1 20.42 -3.60 5.75
C ASP A 1 18.96 -3.39 5.41
N VAL A 2 18.14 -4.42 5.13
CA VAL A 2 16.71 -4.19 4.78
C VAL A 2 15.92 -3.52 5.91
N GLU A 3 15.99 -4.06 7.13
CA GLU A 3 15.31 -3.46 8.29
C GLU A 3 15.83 -2.03 8.59
N GLU A 4 17.13 -1.82 8.41
CA GLU A 4 17.76 -0.52 8.57
C GLU A 4 17.30 0.48 7.50
N ALA A 5 17.16 0.04 6.25
CA ALA A 5 16.61 0.83 5.15
C ALA A 5 15.15 1.22 5.42
N ILE A 6 14.33 0.30 5.94
CA ILE A 6 12.95 0.59 6.37
C ILE A 6 12.96 1.65 7.48
N SER A 7 13.81 1.48 8.48
CA SER A 7 13.95 2.43 9.58
C SER A 7 14.37 3.81 9.07
N GLN A 8 15.33 3.88 8.16
CA GLN A 8 15.88 5.13 7.65
C GLN A 8 14.92 5.86 6.70
N TYR A 9 14.25 5.14 5.80
CA TYR A 9 13.50 5.74 4.70
C TYR A 9 11.98 5.74 4.88
N LEU A 10 11.41 4.76 5.60
CA LEU A 10 9.97 4.59 5.74
C LEU A 10 9.44 4.94 7.14
N ALA A 11 10.27 4.91 8.18
CA ALA A 11 9.81 5.17 9.55
C ALA A 11 9.25 6.59 9.73
N GLY A 12 9.85 7.61 9.08
CA GLY A 12 9.36 8.99 9.14
C GLY A 12 7.93 9.11 8.60
N PHE A 13 7.63 8.39 7.52
CA PHE A 13 6.30 8.35 6.92
C PHE A 13 5.30 7.58 7.80
N ALA A 14 5.70 6.43 8.33
CA ALA A 14 4.86 5.66 9.25
C ALA A 14 4.54 6.44 10.53
N ALA A 15 5.52 7.16 11.08
CA ALA A 15 5.33 7.99 12.26
C ALA A 15 4.36 9.15 11.99
N ALA A 16 4.45 9.79 10.83
CA ALA A 16 3.54 10.87 10.44
C ALA A 16 2.08 10.40 10.29
N LEU A 17 1.87 9.14 9.87
CA LEU A 17 0.54 8.55 9.68
C LEU A 17 -0.04 7.89 10.94
N ARG A 18 0.73 7.81 12.03
CA ARG A 18 0.35 7.14 13.29
C ARG A 18 -1.03 7.54 13.85
N PRO A 19 -1.50 8.80 13.73
CA PRO A 19 -2.85 9.17 14.19
C PRO A 19 -3.99 8.43 13.46
N MET A 20 -3.75 8.00 12.21
CA MET A 20 -4.77 7.39 11.35
C MET A 20 -4.56 5.88 11.15
N TYR A 21 -3.29 5.43 11.18
CA TYR A 21 -2.89 4.08 10.87
C TYR A 21 -1.88 3.54 11.88
N LEU A 22 -2.08 2.29 12.29
CA LEU A 22 -1.05 1.51 12.97
C LEU A 22 -0.31 0.68 11.92
N ILE A 23 0.88 1.13 11.53
CA ILE A 23 1.72 0.45 10.54
C ILE A 23 2.73 -0.44 11.26
N GLN A 24 2.76 -1.71 10.90
CA GLN A 24 3.75 -2.69 11.32
C GLN A 24 4.48 -3.19 10.08
N TRP A 25 5.77 -3.51 10.24
CA TRP A 25 6.64 -3.96 9.16
C TRP A 25 7.08 -5.37 9.44
N ASP A 26 6.86 -6.25 8.47
CA ASP A 26 7.42 -7.60 8.45
C ASP A 26 8.28 -7.73 7.20
N THR A 27 9.44 -8.36 7.34
CA THR A 27 10.39 -8.56 6.24
C THR A 27 10.66 -10.02 6.01
N GLN A 28 10.68 -10.44 4.75
CA GLN A 28 11.01 -11.79 4.34
C GLN A 28 11.94 -11.74 3.14
N VAL A 29 12.95 -12.62 3.13
CA VAL A 29 13.84 -12.81 1.98
C VAL A 29 13.59 -14.20 1.41
N LEU A 30 13.23 -14.25 0.14
CA LEU A 30 13.03 -15.49 -0.60
C LEU A 30 14.14 -15.64 -1.64
N HIS A 31 14.90 -16.73 -1.54
CA HIS A 31 15.94 -17.07 -2.51
C HIS A 31 15.38 -17.97 -3.61
N PHE A 32 15.93 -17.82 -4.82
CA PHE A 32 15.63 -18.68 -5.98
C PHE A 32 14.15 -18.68 -6.42
N ALA A 33 13.44 -17.59 -6.17
CA ALA A 33 12.07 -17.44 -6.63
C ALA A 33 12.03 -17.43 -8.17
N THR A 34 11.27 -18.35 -8.76
CA THR A 34 11.11 -18.48 -10.19
C THR A 34 9.98 -17.60 -10.72
N LEU A 35 10.21 -16.95 -11.86
CA LEU A 35 9.15 -16.28 -12.60
C LEU A 35 8.23 -17.36 -13.20
N ALA A 36 6.91 -17.22 -13.03
CA ALA A 36 5.93 -18.14 -13.62
C ALA A 36 6.01 -18.13 -15.15
N VAL A 37 6.32 -16.97 -15.74
CA VAL A 37 6.55 -16.78 -17.17
C VAL A 37 8.00 -16.33 -17.37
N PRO A 38 8.80 -17.01 -18.21
CA PRO A 38 10.17 -16.59 -18.49
C PRO A 38 10.18 -15.26 -19.25
N PRO A 39 11.09 -14.34 -18.92
CA PRO A 39 11.13 -13.04 -19.58
C PRO A 39 11.69 -13.16 -21.00
N THR A 40 11.20 -12.33 -21.91
CA THR A 40 11.57 -12.39 -23.34
C THR A 40 12.64 -11.36 -23.65
N PHE A 41 13.71 -11.74 -24.34
CA PHE A 41 14.75 -10.76 -24.71
C PHE A 41 14.26 -9.86 -25.86
N SER A 42 14.24 -8.55 -25.63
CA SER A 42 13.95 -7.55 -26.65
C SER A 42 15.24 -6.91 -27.14
N LYS A 43 15.50 -7.01 -28.45
CA LYS A 43 16.68 -6.40 -29.10
C LYS A 43 16.61 -4.87 -29.11
N ASP A 44 15.40 -4.30 -29.16
CA ASP A 44 15.22 -2.85 -29.28
C ASP A 44 15.54 -2.13 -27.96
N LEU A 45 15.27 -2.79 -26.84
CA LEU A 45 15.51 -2.27 -25.49
C LEU A 45 16.78 -2.83 -24.84
N ASP A 46 17.52 -3.70 -25.55
CA ASP A 46 18.68 -4.45 -25.06
C ASP A 46 18.47 -5.02 -23.64
N SER A 47 17.26 -5.54 -23.39
CA SER A 47 16.83 -5.99 -22.07
C SER A 47 15.81 -7.11 -22.16
N HIS A 48 15.75 -7.89 -21.08
CA HIS A 48 14.68 -8.85 -20.87
C HIS A 48 13.40 -8.10 -20.51
N THR A 49 12.30 -8.39 -21.20
CA THR A 49 11.02 -7.74 -20.96
C THR A 49 10.03 -8.70 -20.32
N LEU A 50 9.22 -8.15 -19.41
CA LEU A 50 8.13 -8.85 -18.77
C LEU A 50 6.86 -7.97 -18.84
N PRO A 51 5.78 -8.45 -19.48
CA PRO A 51 4.51 -7.73 -19.47
C PRO A 51 3.95 -7.61 -18.05
N SER A 52 3.49 -6.43 -17.67
CA SER A 52 2.86 -6.21 -16.36
C SER A 52 1.64 -7.08 -16.10
N SER A 53 0.95 -7.56 -17.13
CA SER A 53 -0.16 -8.51 -17.01
C SER A 53 0.26 -9.86 -16.39
N THR A 54 1.49 -10.31 -16.67
CA THR A 54 2.02 -11.60 -16.16
C THR A 54 2.45 -11.54 -14.70
N LEU A 55 2.58 -10.35 -14.11
CA LEU A 55 2.91 -10.19 -12.69
C LEU A 55 1.82 -10.71 -11.77
N ASN A 56 0.54 -10.68 -12.18
CA ASN A 56 -0.52 -11.29 -11.37
C ASN A 56 -0.37 -12.82 -11.27
N ASP A 57 0.10 -13.46 -12.34
CA ASP A 57 0.35 -14.91 -12.36
C ASP A 57 1.58 -15.27 -11.52
N PHE A 58 2.57 -14.38 -11.48
CA PHE A 58 3.75 -14.49 -10.64
C PHE A 58 3.40 -14.54 -9.14
N LEU A 59 2.51 -13.65 -8.68
CA LEU A 59 2.09 -13.59 -7.27
C LEU A 59 1.26 -14.78 -6.81
N ASN A 60 0.53 -15.41 -7.74
CA ASN A 60 -0.30 -16.59 -7.45
C ASN A 60 0.47 -17.91 -7.65
N SER A 61 1.77 -17.86 -7.94
CA SER A 61 2.57 -19.06 -8.12
C SER A 61 2.83 -19.78 -6.79
N LYS A 62 2.89 -21.11 -6.84
CA LYS A 62 3.05 -21.97 -5.65
C LYS A 62 4.35 -21.72 -4.87
N ASP A 63 5.31 -21.03 -5.48
CA ASP A 63 6.63 -20.77 -4.92
C ASP A 63 6.67 -19.51 -4.03
N TRP A 64 5.59 -18.72 -4.02
CA TRP A 64 5.46 -17.49 -3.24
C TRP A 64 4.47 -17.66 -2.10
N VAL A 65 4.86 -18.46 -1.10
CA VAL A 65 4.10 -18.56 0.15
C VAL A 65 4.39 -17.32 0.99
N LEU A 66 3.61 -16.26 0.77
CA LEU A 66 3.62 -15.08 1.62
C LEU A 66 2.82 -15.40 2.89
N ASP A 67 3.53 -15.54 4.01
CA ASP A 67 2.90 -15.74 5.32
C ASP A 67 2.13 -14.48 5.72
N SER A 68 0.84 -14.44 5.41
CA SER A 68 -0.08 -13.42 5.90
C SER A 68 -0.88 -14.01 7.06
N THR A 69 -0.46 -13.67 8.28
CA THR A 69 -0.88 -14.37 9.51
C THR A 69 -2.17 -13.83 10.15
N SER A 70 -2.93 -12.93 9.51
CA SER A 70 -4.17 -12.43 10.12
C SER A 70 -5.20 -11.92 9.11
N SER A 71 -6.45 -12.34 9.29
CA SER A 71 -7.61 -11.88 8.51
C SER A 71 -8.16 -10.52 8.95
N THR A 72 -7.76 -10.02 10.12
CA THR A 72 -8.31 -8.77 10.69
C THR A 72 -7.49 -7.54 10.36
N VAL A 73 -6.27 -7.70 9.85
CA VAL A 73 -5.37 -6.60 9.51
C VAL A 73 -5.15 -6.57 8.00
N ARG A 74 -5.29 -5.38 7.40
CA ARG A 74 -4.99 -5.20 5.99
C ARG A 74 -3.47 -5.31 5.79
N THR A 75 -3.05 -6.38 5.12
CA THR A 75 -1.65 -6.59 4.74
C THR A 75 -1.39 -5.96 3.37
N LEU A 76 -0.32 -5.18 3.25
CA LEU A 76 0.18 -4.66 1.97
C LEU A 76 1.53 -5.30 1.68
N HIS A 77 1.71 -5.84 0.49
CA HIS A 77 2.93 -6.53 0.10
C HIS A 77 3.84 -5.62 -0.74
N LEU A 78 5.06 -5.39 -0.30
CA LEU A 78 6.07 -4.58 -1.01
C LEU A 78 7.23 -5.50 -1.41
N LEU A 79 7.34 -5.83 -2.69
CA LEU A 79 8.26 -6.88 -3.14
C LEU A 79 9.39 -6.30 -3.95
N LEU A 80 10.60 -6.75 -3.63
CA LEU A 80 11.80 -6.41 -4.36
C LEU A 80 12.25 -7.65 -5.12
N PHE A 81 12.08 -7.62 -6.44
CA PHE A 81 12.59 -8.69 -7.29
C PHE A 81 13.96 -8.33 -7.82
N VAL A 82 14.95 -9.19 -7.54
CA VAL A 82 16.29 -9.10 -8.10
C VAL A 82 16.44 -10.20 -9.15
N PRO A 83 16.51 -9.86 -10.45
CA PRO A 83 16.63 -10.85 -11.50
C PRO A 83 17.99 -11.57 -11.42
N SER A 84 18.04 -12.80 -11.92
CA SER A 84 19.31 -13.49 -12.07
C SER A 84 20.20 -12.79 -13.11
N PRO A 85 21.53 -12.96 -13.05
CA PRO A 85 22.43 -12.34 -14.04
C PRO A 85 22.11 -12.72 -15.49
N ALA A 86 21.52 -13.89 -15.72
CA ALA A 86 21.10 -14.35 -17.04
C ALA A 86 19.86 -13.64 -17.61
N HIS A 87 19.08 -12.98 -16.75
CA HIS A 87 17.86 -12.24 -17.14
C HIS A 87 17.95 -10.75 -16.78
N SER A 88 19.16 -10.26 -16.50
CA SER A 88 19.41 -8.86 -16.18
C SER A 88 19.99 -8.15 -17.42
N PRO A 89 19.55 -6.92 -17.76
CA PRO A 89 18.52 -6.14 -17.08
C PRO A 89 17.10 -6.61 -17.44
N LEU A 90 16.20 -6.55 -16.45
CA LEU A 90 14.78 -6.85 -16.59
C LEU A 90 13.95 -5.57 -16.58
N THR A 91 13.10 -5.41 -17.59
CA THR A 91 12.24 -4.24 -17.83
C THR A 91 10.77 -4.67 -17.79
N LEU A 92 9.96 -3.96 -17.00
CA LEU A 92 8.51 -4.15 -17.00
C LEU A 92 7.87 -3.36 -18.14
N LEU A 93 6.91 -3.96 -18.82
CA LEU A 93 6.12 -3.30 -19.85
C LEU A 93 4.71 -2.98 -19.34
N ASP A 94 4.21 -1.78 -19.66
CA ASP A 94 2.82 -1.41 -19.42
C ASP A 94 1.84 -2.16 -20.35
N THR A 95 0.55 -1.86 -20.26
CA THR A 95 -0.49 -2.48 -21.12
C THR A 95 -0.40 -2.09 -22.60
N HIS A 96 0.49 -1.16 -22.95
CA HIS A 96 0.75 -0.64 -24.29
C HIS A 96 2.17 -0.96 -24.77
N ASP A 97 2.84 -1.93 -24.13
CA ASP A 97 4.22 -2.36 -24.42
C ASP A 97 5.28 -1.27 -24.24
N ASN A 98 4.98 -0.21 -23.49
CA ASN A 98 5.98 0.80 -23.14
C ASN A 98 6.78 0.37 -21.90
N PRO A 99 8.10 0.62 -21.88
CA PRO A 99 8.94 0.32 -20.73
C PRO A 99 8.59 1.22 -19.54
N LEU A 100 8.35 0.61 -18.39
CA LEU A 100 8.14 1.31 -17.12
C LEU A 100 9.49 1.77 -16.55
N SER A 101 9.59 3.06 -16.24
CA SER A 101 10.74 3.67 -15.58
C SER A 101 10.28 4.57 -14.43
N PRO A 102 10.54 4.19 -13.15
CA PRO A 102 11.22 2.96 -12.71
C PRO A 102 10.40 1.68 -12.98
N PRO A 103 11.05 0.49 -13.01
CA PRO A 103 10.38 -0.79 -13.26
C PRO A 103 9.61 -1.26 -12.02
N SER A 104 8.53 -0.55 -11.70
CA SER A 104 7.65 -0.81 -10.56
C SER A 104 6.19 -0.86 -10.99
N LEU A 105 5.42 -1.75 -10.36
CA LEU A 105 3.98 -1.90 -10.61
C LEU A 105 3.21 -1.82 -9.30
N LEU A 106 2.11 -1.07 -9.32
CA LEU A 106 1.13 -1.03 -8.23
C LEU A 106 0.00 -2.03 -8.50
N ILE A 107 -0.35 -2.83 -7.51
CA ILE A 107 -1.47 -3.77 -7.57
C ILE A 107 -2.49 -3.37 -6.50
N SER A 108 -3.61 -2.82 -6.96
CA SER A 108 -4.69 -2.31 -6.10
C SER A 108 -5.12 -3.33 -5.05
N ASN A 109 -5.18 -2.88 -3.79
CA ASN A 109 -5.54 -3.68 -2.61
C ASN A 109 -4.59 -4.81 -2.22
N TRP A 110 -3.50 -5.00 -2.95
CA TRP A 110 -2.50 -6.01 -2.63
C TRP A 110 -1.17 -5.39 -2.21
N GLY A 111 -0.67 -4.41 -2.97
CA GLY A 111 0.64 -3.81 -2.70
C GLY A 111 1.35 -3.36 -3.97
N GLY A 112 2.66 -3.60 -4.06
CA GLY A 112 3.43 -3.27 -5.24
C GLY A 112 4.71 -4.09 -5.39
N VAL A 113 5.16 -4.21 -6.63
CA VAL A 113 6.38 -4.93 -7.01
C VAL A 113 7.36 -3.94 -7.60
N SER A 114 8.63 -4.04 -7.24
CA SER A 114 9.72 -3.24 -7.79
C SER A 114 10.86 -4.16 -8.21
N ILE A 115 11.44 -3.88 -9.37
CA ILE A 115 12.58 -4.64 -9.89
C ILE A 115 13.87 -3.86 -9.62
N LEU A 116 14.85 -4.53 -9.03
CA LEU A 116 16.19 -3.99 -8.85
C LEU A 116 17.17 -4.72 -9.77
N ASN A 117 17.51 -4.07 -10.88
CA ASN A 117 18.59 -4.51 -11.75
C ASN A 117 19.94 -4.15 -11.10
N ALA A 118 20.54 -5.09 -10.37
CA ALA A 118 21.83 -4.88 -9.74
C ALA A 118 22.92 -4.70 -10.82
N PRO A 119 23.75 -3.63 -10.74
CA PRO A 119 24.76 -3.32 -11.77
C PRO A 119 25.92 -4.31 -11.78
N HIS A 120 26.16 -5.01 -10.67
CA HIS A 120 27.14 -6.08 -10.57
C HIS A 120 26.48 -7.29 -9.90
N PRO A 121 26.71 -8.53 -10.38
CA PRO A 121 26.35 -9.70 -9.61
C PRO A 121 27.06 -9.56 -8.26
N PRO A 122 26.35 -9.64 -7.12
CA PRO A 122 26.95 -9.28 -5.84
C PRO A 122 28.10 -10.26 -5.57
N GLN A 123 29.32 -9.71 -5.55
CA GLN A 123 30.54 -10.50 -5.48
C GLN A 123 30.58 -11.19 -4.12
N GLY A 124 30.26 -12.48 -4.08
CA GLY A 124 30.39 -13.31 -2.87
C GLY A 124 29.14 -13.48 -2.00
N GLY A 125 27.93 -13.15 -2.48
CA GLY A 125 26.69 -13.45 -1.77
C GLY A 125 25.55 -12.52 -2.15
N LEU A 126 24.30 -12.92 -1.89
CA LEU A 126 23.10 -12.14 -2.24
C LEU A 126 22.84 -11.02 -1.21
N HIS A 127 23.83 -10.15 -0.99
CA HIS A 127 23.75 -9.03 -0.06
C HIS A 127 23.50 -7.73 -0.83
N LEU A 128 22.42 -7.04 -0.49
CA LEU A 128 22.09 -5.71 -0.98
C LEU A 128 22.48 -4.70 0.09
N SER A 129 23.34 -3.76 -0.28
CA SER A 129 23.75 -2.67 0.60
C SER A 129 22.63 -1.66 0.81
N LEU A 130 22.73 -0.90 1.89
CA LEU A 130 21.82 0.20 2.19
C LEU A 130 21.70 1.24 1.04
N GLU A 131 22.79 1.51 0.31
CA GLU A 131 22.78 2.43 -0.83
C GLU A 131 21.97 1.88 -2.02
N GLU A 132 22.07 0.58 -2.29
CA GLU A 132 21.31 -0.08 -3.35
C GLU A 132 19.82 -0.16 -3.03
N LEU A 133 19.48 -0.29 -1.73
CA LEU A 133 18.09 -0.31 -1.25
C LEU A 133 17.42 1.07 -1.26
N LYS A 134 18.18 2.16 -1.32
CA LYS A 134 17.64 3.53 -1.34
C LYS A 134 16.62 3.75 -2.45
N GLY A 135 16.94 3.32 -3.67
CA GLY A 135 16.07 3.46 -4.85
C GLY A 135 14.71 2.75 -4.66
N PRO A 136 14.71 1.43 -4.37
CA PRO A 136 13.51 0.67 -4.03
C PRO A 136 12.70 1.28 -2.88
N MET A 137 13.34 1.76 -1.82
CA MET A 137 12.63 2.36 -0.67
C MET A 137 11.86 3.62 -1.05
N PHE A 138 12.41 4.48 -1.92
CA PHE A 138 11.66 5.63 -2.45
C PHE A 138 10.49 5.20 -3.33
N GLN A 139 10.63 4.11 -4.11
CA GLN A 139 9.52 3.56 -4.88
C GLN A 139 8.41 3.05 -3.96
N TYR A 140 8.76 2.32 -2.89
CA TYR A 140 7.80 1.88 -1.88
C TYR A 140 7.10 3.03 -1.17
N LEU A 141 7.82 4.09 -0.84
CA LEU A 141 7.20 5.30 -0.28
C LEU A 141 6.15 5.87 -1.25
N GLY A 142 6.46 5.93 -2.55
CA GLY A 142 5.51 6.34 -3.59
C GLY A 142 4.28 5.43 -3.66
N LEU A 143 4.49 4.11 -3.67
CA LEU A 143 3.42 3.10 -3.70
C LEU A 143 2.53 3.17 -2.45
N LEU A 144 3.13 3.30 -1.26
CA LEU A 144 2.40 3.44 0.00
C LEU A 144 1.55 4.70 0.04
N ARG A 145 2.09 5.83 -0.45
CA ARG A 145 1.32 7.08 -0.59
C ARG A 145 0.10 6.87 -1.47
N GLN A 146 0.24 6.16 -2.59
CA GLN A 146 -0.89 5.84 -3.47
C GLN A 146 -1.90 4.89 -2.80
N LEU A 147 -1.43 3.80 -2.17
CA LEU A 147 -2.29 2.79 -1.53
C LEU A 147 -3.07 3.33 -0.32
N LEU A 148 -2.46 4.25 0.42
CA LEU A 148 -3.05 4.88 1.60
C LEU A 148 -3.86 6.15 1.26
N GLY A 149 -3.94 6.53 -0.02
CA GLY A 149 -4.74 7.68 -0.46
C GLY A 149 -4.15 9.03 -0.08
N VAL A 150 -2.82 9.11 0.10
CA VAL A 150 -2.13 10.38 0.35
C VAL A 150 -2.19 11.22 -0.94
N ASP A 151 -2.92 12.33 -0.87
CA ASP A 151 -3.09 13.24 -2.01
C ASP A 151 -1.74 13.69 -2.56
N THR A 152 -1.49 13.29 -3.80
CA THR A 152 -0.29 13.69 -4.53
C THR A 152 -0.78 14.56 -5.68
N PRO A 153 -0.72 15.91 -5.56
CA PRO A 153 -1.20 16.80 -6.61
C PRO A 153 -0.45 16.44 -7.88
N GLN A 154 -1.18 16.28 -8.99
CA GLN A 154 -0.52 16.14 -10.27
C GLN A 154 0.40 17.35 -10.45
N GLN A 155 1.69 17.08 -10.67
CA GLN A 155 2.67 18.12 -10.91
C GLN A 155 2.26 18.81 -12.20
N SER A 156 1.70 20.01 -12.09
CA SER A 156 1.46 20.89 -13.23
C SER A 156 2.69 21.76 -13.43
N LEU A 157 2.84 22.34 -14.63
CA LEU A 157 3.91 23.29 -14.94
C LEU A 157 4.01 24.45 -13.92
N TRP A 158 2.91 24.75 -13.22
CA TRP A 158 2.76 25.89 -12.31
C TRP A 158 2.76 25.51 -10.83
N VAL A 159 2.52 24.24 -10.48
CA VAL A 159 2.44 23.77 -9.09
C VAL A 159 3.35 22.57 -8.90
N LYS A 160 4.48 22.81 -8.24
CA LYS A 160 5.38 21.75 -7.77
C LYS A 160 4.97 21.38 -6.35
N SER A 161 4.44 20.17 -6.18
CA SER A 161 4.26 19.61 -4.83
C SER A 161 5.65 19.21 -4.30
N LEU A 162 6.14 19.97 -3.32
CA LEU A 162 7.33 19.60 -2.56
C LEU A 162 6.90 18.55 -1.53
N THR A 163 7.42 17.34 -1.63
CA THR A 163 7.34 16.37 -0.53
C THR A 163 8.32 16.80 0.56
N ASP A 164 7.89 16.75 1.82
CA ASP A 164 8.82 16.92 2.94
C ASP A 164 9.84 15.76 2.88
N SER A 165 11.08 16.08 2.52
CA SER A 165 12.15 15.09 2.35
C SER A 165 12.45 14.29 3.62
N SER A 166 12.04 14.79 4.80
CA SER A 166 12.29 14.13 6.09
C SER A 166 11.17 13.18 6.52
N ARG A 167 9.91 13.50 6.17
CA ARG A 167 8.72 12.73 6.59
C ARG A 167 8.07 11.95 5.45
N GLY A 168 8.40 12.26 4.19
CA GLY A 168 7.76 11.68 3.02
C GLY A 168 6.31 12.15 2.79
N VAL A 169 5.76 13.00 3.67
CA VAL A 169 4.40 13.54 3.61
C VAL A 169 4.35 14.94 4.24
N CYS A 170 3.59 15.83 3.62
CA CYS A 170 3.40 17.21 4.08
C CYS A 170 2.20 17.33 5.01
N GLU A 171 2.20 18.34 5.89
CA GLU A 171 1.12 18.55 6.86
C GLU A 171 -0.25 18.72 6.20
N TRP A 172 -0.33 19.48 5.10
CA TRP A 172 -1.59 19.63 4.36
C TRP A 172 -2.10 18.30 3.77
N GLN A 173 -1.19 17.38 3.40
CA GLN A 173 -1.55 16.05 2.88
C GLN A 173 -2.14 15.19 4.00
N LEU A 174 -1.59 15.29 5.20
CA LEU A 174 -2.14 14.62 6.38
C LEU A 174 -3.53 15.15 6.71
N LEU A 175 -3.72 16.48 6.73
CA LEU A 175 -5.03 17.10 6.97
C LEU A 175 -6.06 16.71 5.90
N SER A 176 -5.66 16.67 4.62
CA SER A 176 -6.54 16.22 3.54
C SER A 176 -6.92 14.75 3.69
N LEU A 177 -5.96 13.91 4.07
CA LEU A 177 -6.19 12.49 4.33
C LEU A 177 -7.13 12.26 5.51
N GLU A 178 -6.90 12.92 6.65
CA GLU A 178 -7.79 12.87 7.82
C GLU A 178 -9.22 13.25 7.45
N ARG A 179 -9.35 14.33 6.68
CA ARG A 179 -10.63 14.80 6.17
C ARG A 179 -11.31 13.74 5.30
N ASN A 180 -10.60 13.19 4.32
CA ASN A 180 -11.15 12.17 3.41
C ASN A 180 -11.53 10.89 4.17
N LEU A 181 -10.72 10.47 5.14
CA LEU A 181 -11.00 9.32 5.98
C LEU A 181 -12.21 9.53 6.86
N ALA A 182 -12.38 10.70 7.48
CA ALA A 182 -13.55 10.99 8.30
C ALA A 182 -14.85 10.91 7.47
N VAL A 183 -14.88 11.49 6.27
CA VAL A 183 -16.05 11.36 5.36
C VAL A 183 -16.31 9.91 5.01
N ALA A 184 -15.28 9.17 4.60
CA ALA A 184 -15.41 7.79 4.19
C ALA A 184 -15.90 6.89 5.33
N ARG A 185 -15.35 7.07 6.55
CA ARG A 185 -15.73 6.32 7.76
C ARG A 185 -17.17 6.62 8.16
N ILE A 186 -17.55 7.90 8.28
CA ILE A 186 -18.93 8.32 8.59
C ILE A 186 -19.92 7.72 7.59
N ALA A 187 -19.63 7.84 6.28
CA ALA A 187 -20.50 7.30 5.24
C ALA A 187 -20.62 5.78 5.29
N SER A 188 -19.51 5.07 5.53
CA SER A 188 -19.46 3.61 5.64
C SER A 188 -20.22 3.10 6.87
N SER A 189 -20.00 3.73 8.04
CA SER A 189 -20.70 3.41 9.29
C SER A 189 -22.21 3.64 9.17
N ARG A 190 -22.62 4.77 8.57
CA ARG A 190 -24.04 5.05 8.30
C ARG A 190 -24.66 3.98 7.40
N LYS A 191 -23.96 3.58 6.32
CA LYS A 191 -24.43 2.52 5.41
C LYS A 191 -24.54 1.16 6.11
N ALA A 192 -23.58 0.83 6.97
CA ALA A 192 -23.60 -0.41 7.75
C ALA A 192 -24.80 -0.45 8.72
N LEU A 193 -25.08 0.65 9.43
CA LEU A 193 -26.23 0.76 10.33
C LEU A 193 -27.57 0.66 9.60
N ILE A 194 -27.73 1.30 8.45
CA ILE A 194 -28.93 1.16 7.60
C ILE A 194 -29.10 -0.29 7.13
N SER A 195 -27.99 -0.95 6.78
CA SER A 195 -28.02 -2.36 6.35
C SER A 195 -28.41 -3.29 7.51
N LEU A 196 -27.94 -3.00 8.72
CA LEU A 196 -28.33 -3.72 9.94
C LEU A 196 -29.81 -3.52 10.25
N GLU A 197 -30.33 -2.30 10.19
CA GLU A 197 -31.76 -2.00 10.37
C GLU A 197 -32.61 -2.79 9.37
N GLY A 198 -32.21 -2.79 8.09
CA GLY A 198 -32.91 -3.55 7.05
C GLY A 198 -32.92 -5.06 7.33
N LEU A 199 -31.82 -5.61 7.85
CA LEU A 199 -31.74 -7.03 8.22
C LEU A 199 -32.62 -7.36 9.42
N VAL A 200 -32.63 -6.49 10.45
CA VAL A 200 -33.53 -6.62 11.61
C VAL A 200 -34.99 -6.59 11.19
N GLY A 201 -35.37 -5.69 10.28
CA GLY A 201 -36.74 -5.56 9.79
C GLY A 201 -37.19 -6.70 8.88
N SER A 202 -36.25 -7.38 8.21
CA SER A 202 -36.55 -8.43 7.22
C SER A 202 -36.78 -9.82 7.83
N ILE A 203 -36.33 -10.06 9.06
CA ILE A 203 -36.43 -11.37 9.72
C ILE A 203 -37.55 -11.32 10.78
N PRO A 204 -38.73 -11.90 10.52
CA PRO A 204 -39.80 -11.92 11.50
C PRO A 204 -39.39 -12.73 12.74
N ASN A 205 -39.66 -12.18 13.93
CA ASN A 205 -39.30 -12.75 15.24
C ASN A 205 -37.79 -12.87 15.51
N MET A 206 -36.97 -11.98 14.96
CA MET A 206 -35.53 -11.94 15.27
C MET A 206 -35.29 -11.63 16.75
N ILE A 207 -34.64 -12.55 17.48
CA ILE A 207 -34.18 -12.33 18.85
C ILE A 207 -32.82 -11.64 18.77
N VAL A 208 -32.81 -10.32 18.91
CA VAL A 208 -31.56 -9.55 19.02
C VAL A 208 -30.99 -9.77 20.42
N SER A 209 -29.73 -10.18 20.50
CA SER A 209 -29.05 -10.28 21.79
C SER A 209 -28.87 -8.88 22.40
N SER A 210 -28.87 -8.78 23.73
CA SER A 210 -28.60 -7.50 24.42
C SER A 210 -27.24 -6.91 24.06
N GLU A 211 -26.27 -7.77 23.74
CA GLU A 211 -24.93 -7.36 23.34
C GLU A 211 -24.95 -6.67 21.98
N THR A 212 -25.57 -7.28 20.97
CA THR A 212 -25.70 -6.69 19.64
C THR A 212 -26.49 -5.37 19.67
N ALA A 213 -27.52 -5.28 20.52
CA ALA A 213 -28.26 -4.03 20.71
C ALA A 213 -27.40 -2.93 21.36
N ARG A 214 -26.55 -3.30 22.33
CA ARG A 214 -25.61 -2.39 22.99
C ARG A 214 -24.54 -1.89 22.01
N GLU A 215 -23.93 -2.79 21.24
CA GLU A 215 -22.93 -2.45 20.21
C GLU A 215 -23.51 -1.52 19.14
N ALA A 216 -24.75 -1.78 18.69
CA ALA A 216 -25.42 -0.90 17.73
C ALA A 216 -25.71 0.49 18.32
N ALA A 217 -26.14 0.58 19.57
CA ALA A 217 -26.36 1.85 20.24
C ALA A 217 -25.04 2.64 20.42
N GLU A 218 -23.96 1.96 20.82
CA GLU A 218 -22.63 2.55 20.94
C GLU A 218 -22.12 3.07 19.59
N ALA A 219 -22.29 2.31 18.51
CA ALA A 219 -21.93 2.72 17.16
C ALA A 219 -22.71 3.96 16.68
N ILE A 220 -24.00 4.08 17.04
CA ILE A 220 -24.81 5.26 16.73
C ILE A 220 -24.30 6.50 17.46
N GLU A 221 -24.00 6.39 18.76
CA GLU A 221 -23.46 7.51 19.55
C GLU A 221 -22.09 7.97 19.02
N LEU A 222 -21.21 7.02 18.68
CA LEU A 222 -19.92 7.32 18.06
C LEU A 222 -20.12 8.05 16.73
N LEU A 223 -21.04 7.59 15.87
CA LEU A 223 -21.36 8.26 14.60
C LEU A 223 -21.87 9.69 14.80
N ILE A 224 -22.79 9.91 15.75
CA ILE A 224 -23.30 11.25 16.07
C ILE A 224 -22.17 12.15 16.54
N SER A 225 -21.26 11.63 17.39
CA SER A 225 -20.12 12.39 17.86
C SER A 225 -19.15 12.74 16.72
N ALA A 226 -18.90 11.80 15.80
CA ALA A 226 -18.06 12.01 14.62
C ALA A 226 -18.62 13.10 13.71
N GLU A 227 -19.93 13.09 13.45
CA GLU A 227 -20.61 14.12 12.64
C GLU A 227 -20.56 15.51 13.29
N ARG A 228 -20.64 15.57 14.64
CA ARG A 228 -20.46 16.82 15.38
C ARG A 228 -19.05 17.36 15.24
N TYR A 229 -18.02 16.52 15.44
CA TYR A 229 -16.62 16.93 15.28
C TYR A 229 -16.33 17.38 13.84
N TRP A 230 -16.86 16.65 12.85
CA TRP A 230 -16.76 17.01 11.45
C TRP A 230 -17.37 18.40 11.18
N SER A 231 -18.58 18.65 11.69
CA SER A 231 -19.27 19.94 11.53
C SER A 231 -18.56 21.09 12.23
N ALA A 232 -17.82 20.80 13.30
CA ALA A 232 -16.98 21.77 14.02
C ALA A 232 -15.60 22.00 13.37
N GLY A 233 -15.23 21.23 12.34
CA GLY A 233 -13.94 21.31 11.66
C GLY A 233 -12.79 20.55 12.33
N ASP A 234 -13.07 19.74 13.36
CA ASP A 234 -12.07 18.88 14.00
C ASP A 234 -12.03 17.51 13.31
N PHE A 235 -11.36 17.46 12.16
CA PHE A 235 -11.30 16.26 11.31
C PHE A 235 -10.52 15.11 11.94
N ALA A 236 -9.46 15.42 12.71
CA ALA A 236 -8.68 14.43 13.42
C ALA A 236 -9.55 13.65 14.39
N ARG A 237 -10.33 14.34 15.24
CA ARG A 237 -11.26 13.67 16.17
C ARG A 237 -12.39 12.97 15.45
N ALA A 238 -12.96 13.58 14.41
CA ALA A 238 -14.00 12.96 13.60
C ALA A 238 -13.55 11.64 12.97
N SER A 239 -12.28 11.54 12.58
CA SER A 239 -11.70 10.32 12.01
C SER A 239 -11.42 9.24 13.05
N SER A 240 -11.15 9.62 14.31
CA SER A 240 -10.74 8.69 15.38
C SER A 240 -11.89 8.01 16.13
N GLN A 241 -13.12 8.49 15.96
CA GLN A 241 -14.34 7.84 16.47
C GLN A 241 -14.67 6.60 15.63
#